data_AF-A0A9P5W053-F1
#
_entry.id   AF-A0A9P5W053-F1
#
_cell.length_a   1.000
_cell.length_b   1.000
_cell.length_c   1.000
_cell.angle_alpha   90.00
_cell.angle_beta   90.00
_cell.angle_gamma   90.00
#
_symmetry.space_group_name_H-M   'P 1'
#
loop_
_entity.id
_entity.type
_entity.pdbx_description
1 polymer ?
#
loop_
_entity_poly.entity_id
_entity_poly.type
_entity_poly.pdbx_seq_one_letter_code
_entity_poly.pdbx_strand_id
1 'polypeptide(L)'
;MDTTALLQFDPLASAVEAPFWQVLTQRKMDIFKLDDSHKPITGYYATGQQVRVPGKDTTVALPARLCLGTGAFPEGSESDQPTSSRIPAFMFPAPGILKNTNTIEDFKAIDRTALFKMTVDQ
;
A
#
# COMPACT_ATOMS: atom_id res chain seq x y z
N MET A 1 -35.89 -4.43 -24.31
CA MET A 1 -35.09 -5.49 -23.68
C MET A 1 -33.97 -4.78 -22.96
N ASP A 2 -34.24 -4.36 -21.73
CA ASP A 2 -33.31 -3.60 -20.91
C ASP A 2 -32.22 -4.55 -20.41
N THR A 3 -31.08 -4.54 -21.09
CA THR A 3 -29.88 -5.22 -20.60
C THR A 3 -29.33 -4.38 -19.45
N THR A 4 -29.83 -4.61 -18.24
CA THR A 4 -29.25 -4.06 -17.02
C THR A 4 -27.90 -4.76 -16.79
N ALA A 5 -26.89 -4.36 -17.57
CA ALA A 5 -25.55 -4.89 -17.46
C ALA A 5 -25.00 -4.50 -16.08
N LEU A 6 -24.74 -5.51 -15.24
CA LEU A 6 -24.14 -5.32 -13.93
C LEU A 6 -22.72 -4.78 -14.10
N LEU A 7 -22.42 -3.67 -13.44
CA LEU A 7 -21.09 -3.07 -13.44
C LEU A 7 -20.11 -4.03 -12.76
N GLN A 8 -19.07 -4.43 -13.49
CA GLN A 8 -17.97 -5.26 -12.98
C GLN A 8 -16.73 -4.39 -12.76
N PHE A 9 -15.95 -4.72 -11.73
CA PHE A 9 -14.74 -3.99 -11.36
C PHE A 9 -13.52 -4.90 -11.50
N ASP A 10 -12.42 -4.32 -11.96
CA ASP A 10 -11.13 -5.02 -12.02
C ASP A 10 -10.42 -4.96 -10.66
N PRO A 11 -9.73 -6.03 -10.22
CA PRO A 11 -9.06 -6.05 -8.92
C PRO A 11 -7.88 -5.07 -8.87
N LEU A 12 -7.84 -4.21 -7.84
CA LEU A 12 -6.71 -3.33 -7.61
C LEU A 12 -5.48 -4.13 -7.13
N ALA A 13 -4.37 -4.05 -7.87
CA ALA A 13 -3.13 -4.72 -7.51
C ALA A 13 -2.24 -3.87 -6.61
N SER A 14 -1.57 -4.50 -5.65
CA SER A 14 -0.53 -3.86 -4.83
C SER A 14 0.88 -4.06 -5.42
N ALA A 15 1.79 -3.15 -5.09
CA ALA A 15 3.21 -3.20 -5.41
C ALA A 15 3.99 -2.70 -4.19
N VAL A 16 4.80 -3.57 -3.59
CA VAL A 16 5.63 -3.19 -2.44
C VAL A 16 7.06 -3.03 -2.92
N GLU A 17 7.63 -1.85 -2.73
CA GLU A 17 9.00 -1.57 -3.14
C GLU A 17 9.99 -2.19 -2.14
N ALA A 18 11.16 -2.61 -2.61
CA ALA A 18 12.18 -3.21 -1.75
C ALA A 18 12.55 -2.35 -0.51
N PRO A 19 12.67 -1.02 -0.61
CA PRO A 19 12.99 -0.17 0.54
C PRO A 19 11.94 -0.21 1.66
N PHE A 20 10.67 -0.51 1.35
CA PHE A 20 9.64 -0.66 2.37
C PHE A 20 9.99 -1.76 3.39
N TRP A 21 10.50 -2.90 2.93
CA TRP A 21 10.86 -4.02 3.79
C TRP A 21 12.06 -3.70 4.69
N GLN A 22 12.99 -2.87 4.20
CA GLN A 22 14.13 -2.41 4.99
C GLN A 22 13.67 -1.52 6.14
N VAL A 23 12.80 -0.54 5.86
CA VAL A 23 12.23 0.35 6.88
C VAL A 23 11.36 -0.44 7.87
N LEU A 24 10.54 -1.38 7.39
CA LEU A 24 9.72 -2.23 8.25
C LEU A 24 10.60 -3.05 9.21
N THR A 25 11.69 -3.62 8.71
CA THR A 25 12.62 -4.42 9.53
C THR A 25 13.33 -3.56 10.58
N GLN A 26 13.82 -2.37 10.20
CA GLN A 26 14.43 -1.42 11.14
C GLN A 26 13.43 -1.02 12.23
N ARG A 27 12.23 -0.57 11.85
CA ARG A 27 11.19 -0.19 12.82
C ARG A 27 10.74 -1.35 13.69
N LYS A 28 10.70 -2.58 13.15
CA LYS A 28 10.40 -3.77 13.96
C LYS A 28 11.46 -4.01 15.03
N MET A 29 12.75 -3.85 14.71
CA MET A 29 13.82 -4.05 15.69
C MET A 29 13.92 -2.91 16.70
N ASP A 30 13.83 -1.66 16.24
CA ASP A 30 14.13 -0.49 17.08
C ASP A 30 12.91 -0.01 17.88
N ILE A 31 11.73 0.00 17.27
CA ILE A 31 10.53 0.63 17.81
C ILE A 31 9.50 -0.40 18.26
N PHE A 32 9.04 -1.27 17.36
CA PHE A 32 7.91 -2.15 17.63
C PHE A 32 8.30 -3.30 18.56
N LYS A 33 9.48 -3.90 18.38
CA LYS A 33 9.98 -5.03 19.19
C LYS A 33 8.93 -6.15 19.28
N LEU A 34 8.23 -6.25 20.41
CA LEU A 34 7.18 -7.23 20.69
C LEU A 34 5.76 -6.68 20.50
N ASP A 35 5.61 -5.37 20.29
CA ASP A 35 4.31 -4.76 20.03
C ASP A 35 3.81 -5.13 18.64
N ASP A 36 2.71 -5.87 18.59
CA ASP A 36 2.05 -6.32 17.38
C ASP A 36 0.85 -5.42 17.01
N SER A 37 0.67 -4.28 17.71
CA SER A 37 -0.44 -3.36 17.48
C SER A 37 -0.51 -2.84 16.03
N HIS A 38 -1.71 -2.47 15.58
CA HIS A 38 -1.95 -1.85 14.28
C HIS A 38 -1.12 -0.57 14.11
N LYS A 39 -0.38 -0.46 13.00
CA LYS A 39 0.44 0.72 12.69
C LYS A 39 -0.14 1.46 11.48
N PRO A 40 -0.39 2.77 11.59
CA PRO A 40 -0.84 3.55 10.45
C PRO A 40 0.29 3.61 9.40
N ILE A 41 -0.08 3.38 8.14
CA ILE A 41 0.79 3.54 6.99
C ILE A 41 0.07 4.37 5.92
N THR A 42 0.82 4.91 4.97
CA THR A 42 0.29 5.69 3.86
C THR A 42 0.96 5.21 2.59
N GLY A 43 0.21 4.47 1.78
CA GLY A 43 0.62 4.17 0.42
C GLY A 43 0.32 5.32 -0.52
N TYR A 44 0.63 5.08 -1.79
CA TYR A 44 0.22 5.95 -2.87
C TYR A 44 -0.20 5.13 -4.08
N TYR A 45 -1.06 5.71 -4.92
CA TYR A 45 -1.40 5.09 -6.20
C TYR A 45 -1.34 6.14 -7.31
N ALA A 46 -1.14 5.66 -8.53
CA ALA A 46 -1.20 6.46 -9.73
C ALA A 46 -2.38 6.01 -10.60
N THR A 47 -2.89 6.91 -11.42
CA THR A 47 -3.87 6.57 -12.46
C THR A 47 -3.26 5.61 -13.48
N GLY A 48 -4.05 4.70 -14.02
CA GLY A 48 -3.62 3.80 -15.09
C GLY A 48 -3.02 4.58 -16.26
N GLN A 49 -1.90 4.11 -16.79
CA GLN A 49 -1.17 4.77 -17.88
C GLN A 49 -1.25 3.93 -19.15
N GLN A 50 -1.40 4.58 -20.29
CA GLN A 50 -1.20 3.93 -21.58
C GLN A 50 0.21 4.22 -22.06
N VAL A 51 1.03 3.19 -22.16
CA VAL A 51 2.42 3.32 -22.60
C VAL A 51 2.54 2.74 -24.01
N ARG A 52 3.08 3.54 -24.92
CA ARG A 52 3.45 3.09 -26.26
C ARG A 52 4.80 2.40 -26.18
N VAL A 53 4.86 1.14 -26.59
CA VAL A 53 6.11 0.39 -26.60
C VAL A 53 6.94 0.82 -27.81
N PRO A 54 8.16 1.36 -27.62
CA PRO A 54 9.03 1.69 -28.74
C PRO A 54 9.37 0.43 -29.54
N GLY A 55 9.06 0.43 -30.83
CA GLY A 55 9.28 -0.71 -31.74
C GLY A 55 8.04 -1.61 -31.99
N LYS A 56 6.89 -1.32 -31.37
CA LYS A 56 5.63 -2.03 -31.65
C LYS A 56 4.47 -1.02 -31.70
N ASP A 57 3.64 -1.04 -32.74
CA ASP A 57 2.43 -0.19 -32.84
C ASP A 57 1.28 -0.67 -31.94
N THR A 58 1.61 -1.20 -30.76
CA THR A 58 0.63 -1.64 -29.77
C THR A 58 0.78 -0.80 -28.52
N THR A 59 -0.30 -0.11 -28.15
CA THR A 59 -0.42 0.60 -26.87
C THR A 59 -0.74 -0.42 -25.78
N VAL A 60 0.03 -0.44 -24.71
CA VAL A 60 -0.23 -1.30 -23.55
C VAL A 60 -0.84 -0.43 -22.45
N ALA A 61 -2.01 -0.85 -21.96
CA ALA A 61 -2.62 -0.25 -20.78
C ALA A 61 -1.98 -0.86 -19.51
N LEU A 62 -1.35 -0.03 -18.69
CA LEU A 62 -0.91 -0.39 -17.35
C LEU A 62 -2.01 -0.01 -16.36
N PRO A 63 -2.57 -0.99 -15.62
CA PRO A 63 -3.57 -0.71 -14.61
C PRO A 63 -2.98 0.10 -13.45
N ALA A 64 -3.85 0.81 -12.72
CA ALA A 64 -3.48 1.48 -11.49
C ALA A 64 -2.97 0.45 -10.46
N ARG A 65 -1.97 0.83 -9.66
CA ARG A 65 -1.41 -0.01 -8.60
C ARG A 65 -1.25 0.79 -7.32
N LEU A 66 -1.53 0.14 -6.20
CA LEU A 66 -1.26 0.67 -4.87
C LEU A 66 0.20 0.36 -4.51
N CYS A 67 1.02 1.39 -4.41
CA CYS A 67 2.44 1.32 -4.14
C CYS A 67 2.75 1.64 -2.66
N LEU A 68 3.68 0.88 -2.08
CA LEU A 68 4.25 1.13 -0.75
C LEU A 68 5.76 1.31 -0.86
N GLY A 69 6.26 2.49 -0.48
CA GLY A 69 7.67 2.88 -0.54
C GLY A 69 8.28 3.24 0.82
N THR A 70 9.43 3.90 0.82
CA THR A 70 10.15 4.35 2.04
C THR A 70 9.31 5.29 2.90
N GLY A 71 8.55 6.20 2.28
CA GLY A 71 7.71 7.18 2.97
C GLY A 71 6.39 6.62 3.54
N ALA A 72 6.21 5.29 3.50
CA ALA A 72 4.93 4.68 3.86
C ALA A 72 4.59 4.78 5.34
N PHE A 73 5.59 4.87 6.21
CA PHE A 73 5.32 4.97 7.63
C PHE A 73 5.44 6.43 8.11
N PRO A 74 4.45 6.96 8.86
CA PRO A 74 4.59 8.26 9.48
C PRO A 74 5.76 8.19 10.47
N GLU A 75 6.82 8.95 10.24
CA GLU A 75 7.97 8.97 11.14
C GLU A 75 7.92 10.23 12.00
N GLY A 76 8.11 10.04 13.30
CA GLY A 76 8.65 11.02 14.23
C GLY A 76 10.15 10.81 14.38
N SER A 77 10.87 10.68 13.26
CA SER A 77 12.34 10.69 13.27
C SER A 77 12.80 12.12 13.46
N GLU A 78 13.66 12.30 14.46
CA GLU A 78 14.22 13.55 14.98
C GLU A 78 15.25 14.19 14.03
N SER A 79 15.04 14.06 12.73
CA SER A 79 15.90 14.61 11.68
C SER A 79 15.10 15.66 10.92
N ASP A 80 15.20 16.90 11.42
CA ASP A 80 14.72 18.12 10.79
C ASP A 80 15.19 18.20 9.32
N GLN A 81 14.36 17.74 8.39
CA GLN A 81 14.36 18.24 7.03
C GLN A 81 12.94 18.11 6.44
N PRO A 82 12.31 19.22 6.01
CA PRO A 82 11.00 19.20 5.39
C PRO A 82 11.17 18.77 3.93
N THR A 83 11.36 17.48 3.69
CA THR A 83 11.38 16.96 2.32
C THR A 83 9.94 16.80 1.83
N SER A 84 9.45 17.91 1.28
CA SER A 84 8.48 18.01 0.20
C SER A 84 7.90 16.68 -0.29
N SER A 85 6.60 16.47 -0.04
CA SER A 85 5.77 15.39 -0.60
C SER A 85 6.32 13.96 -0.40
N ARG A 86 5.88 13.28 0.68
CA ARG A 86 6.12 11.83 0.90
C ARG A 86 5.65 10.93 -0.25
N ILE A 87 4.85 11.50 -1.15
CA ILE A 87 4.23 10.85 -2.29
C ILE A 87 4.82 11.50 -3.55
N PRO A 88 5.28 10.71 -4.53
CA PRO A 88 5.81 11.28 -5.77
C PRO A 88 4.79 12.21 -6.44
N ALA A 89 5.28 13.17 -7.23
CA ALA A 89 4.41 14.09 -7.96
C ALA A 89 3.41 13.31 -8.84
N PHE A 90 2.18 13.83 -8.95
CA PHE A 90 1.07 13.22 -9.70
C PHE A 90 0.60 11.85 -9.17
N MET A 91 0.90 11.54 -7.91
CA MET A 91 0.36 10.37 -7.22
C MET A 91 -0.58 10.79 -6.08
N PHE A 92 -1.47 9.87 -5.70
CA PHE A 92 -2.52 10.12 -4.72
C PHE A 92 -2.25 9.35 -3.42
N PRO A 93 -2.43 9.97 -2.23
CA PRO A 93 -2.31 9.29 -0.95
C PRO A 93 -3.36 8.20 -0.80
N ALA A 94 -2.95 7.07 -0.22
CA ALA A 94 -3.82 5.99 0.23
C ALA A 94 -3.49 5.65 1.70
N PRO A 95 -4.19 6.26 2.68
CA PRO A 95 -4.01 5.91 4.08
C PRO A 95 -4.45 4.46 4.33
N GLY A 96 -3.76 3.76 5.22
CA GLY A 96 -4.04 2.38 5.54
C GLY A 96 -3.40 1.94 6.86
N ILE A 97 -3.57 0.66 7.17
CA ILE A 97 -3.10 0.06 8.42
C ILE A 97 -2.25 -1.16 8.10
N LEU A 98 -1.10 -1.28 8.78
CA LEU A 98 -0.25 -2.45 8.77
C LEU A 98 -0.42 -3.24 10.07
N LYS A 99 -0.81 -4.51 9.96
CA LYS A 99 -0.80 -5.49 11.06
C LYS A 99 0.36 -6.46 10.84
N ASN A 100 1.38 -6.36 11.69
CA ASN A 100 2.54 -7.23 11.65
C ASN A 100 2.53 -8.12 12.89
N THR A 101 2.43 -9.43 12.71
CA THR A 101 2.49 -10.38 13.84
C THR A 101 3.94 -10.76 14.14
N ASN A 102 4.22 -11.20 15.37
CA ASN A 102 5.55 -11.66 15.75
C ASN A 102 5.80 -13.11 15.36
N THR A 103 4.76 -13.95 15.41
CA THR A 103 4.83 -15.36 15.06
C THR A 103 4.07 -15.64 13.77
N ILE A 104 4.45 -16.72 13.09
CA ILE A 104 3.74 -17.19 11.88
C ILE A 104 2.42 -17.88 12.24
N GLU A 105 2.34 -18.44 13.45
CA GLU A 105 1.13 -19.04 14.01
C GLU A 105 0.04 -17.97 14.16
N ASP A 106 0.38 -16.82 14.76
CA ASP A 106 -0.54 -15.68 14.90
C ASP A 106 -0.97 -15.14 13.52
N PHE A 107 -0.05 -15.11 12.55
CA PHE A 107 -0.38 -14.70 11.18
C PHE A 107 -1.39 -15.64 10.51
N LYS A 108 -1.31 -16.94 10.79
CA LYS A 108 -2.22 -17.94 10.23
C LYS A 108 -3.57 -17.97 10.96
N ALA A 109 -3.55 -17.73 12.27
CA ALA A 109 -4.75 -17.70 13.12
C ALA A 109 -5.55 -16.40 12.97
N ILE A 110 -4.99 -15.37 12.33
CA ILE A 110 -5.64 -14.07 12.20
C ILE A 110 -6.92 -14.16 11.37
N ASP A 111 -8.01 -13.61 11.91
CA ASP A 111 -9.28 -13.51 11.20
C ASP A 111 -9.22 -12.35 10.20
N ARG A 112 -8.95 -12.69 8.94
CA ARG A 112 -8.88 -11.74 7.82
C ARG A 112 -10.20 -11.04 7.55
N THR A 113 -11.34 -11.71 7.81
CA THR A 113 -12.67 -11.15 7.61
C THR A 113 -12.99 -10.13 8.67
N ALA A 114 -12.65 -10.41 9.93
CA ALA A 114 -12.80 -9.46 11.03
C ALA A 114 -11.92 -8.22 10.82
N LEU A 115 -10.65 -8.39 10.40
CA LEU A 115 -9.75 -7.28 10.07
C LEU A 115 -10.29 -6.40 8.95
N PHE A 116 -10.82 -7.01 7.90
CA PHE A 116 -11.40 -6.27 6.78
C PHE A 116 -12.60 -5.43 7.25
N LYS A 117 -13.52 -6.02 8.02
CA LYS A 117 -14.68 -5.30 8.57
C LYS A 117 -14.25 -4.12 9.44
N MET A 118 -13.29 -4.31 10.34
CA MET A 118 -12.75 -3.24 11.19
C MET A 118 -12.27 -2.02 10.38
N THR A 119 -11.73 -2.25 9.18
CA THR A 119 -11.19 -1.18 8.33
C THR A 119 -12.27 -0.54 7.44
N VAL A 120 -13.38 -1.24 7.16
CA VAL A 120 -14.48 -0.73 6.32
C VAL A 120 -15.40 0.20 7.10
N ASP A 121 -15.59 -0.04 8.40
CA ASP A 121 -16.45 0.77 9.27
C ASP A 121 -15.76 2.05 9.80
N GLN A 122 -14.54 2.36 9.34
CA GLN A 122 -13.71 3.47 9.80
C GLN A 122 -13.73 4.66 8.84
#